data_AF-A0A9D1AS88-F1
#
_entry.id   AF-A0A9D1AS88-F1
#
_cell.length_a   1.000
_cell.length_b   1.000
_cell.length_c   1.000
_cell.angle_alpha   90.00
_cell.angle_beta   90.00
_cell.angle_gamma   90.00
#
_symmetry.space_group_name_H-M   'P 1'
#
loop_
_entity.id
_entity.type
_entity.pdbx_description
1 polymer ?
#
loop_
_entity_poly.entity_id
_entity_poly.type
_entity_poly.pdbx_seq_one_letter_code
_entity_poly.pdbx_strand_id
1 'polypeptide(L)'
;MDLSTWVVLGLAALIGANHVLVRLPWVRSNDALFWLLNLLDLGVGIAVLALGLPGYAHAPAVGWVVGLLLVLHVAQNLHLRGQWARETREAAQRQRDRERRRRRQEREARGMEGSDGPDGPGAGRRRPDGPGAGRR
;
A
#
# COMPACT_ATOMS: atom_id res chain seq x y z
N MET A 1 16.74 -13.12 -39.75
CA MET A 1 16.30 -13.40 -38.36
C MET A 1 14.90 -13.97 -38.42
N ASP A 2 14.69 -15.12 -37.81
CA ASP A 2 13.41 -15.83 -37.90
C ASP A 2 12.35 -15.20 -37.00
N LEU A 3 11.08 -15.34 -37.40
CA LEU A 3 9.92 -14.80 -36.67
C LEU A 3 9.91 -15.24 -35.19
N SER A 4 10.31 -16.49 -34.92
CA SER A 4 10.43 -17.05 -33.57
C SER A 4 11.43 -16.27 -32.70
N THR A 5 12.54 -15.80 -33.29
CA THR A 5 13.57 -15.03 -32.57
C THR A 5 13.03 -13.65 -32.20
N TRP A 6 12.34 -12.99 -33.13
CA TRP A 6 11.70 -11.71 -32.87
C TRP A 6 10.62 -11.78 -31.80
N VAL A 7 9.83 -12.86 -31.79
CA VAL A 7 8.78 -13.08 -30.77
C VAL A 7 9.40 -13.25 -29.38
N VAL A 8 10.44 -14.06 -29.24
CA VAL A 8 11.12 -14.26 -27.94
C VAL A 8 11.81 -12.98 -27.48
N LEU A 9 12.49 -12.27 -28.38
CA LEU A 9 13.10 -10.96 -28.06
C LEU A 9 12.04 -9.93 -27.66
N GLY A 10 10.91 -9.90 -28.35
CA GLY A 10 9.78 -9.02 -28.00
C GLY A 10 9.21 -9.33 -26.62
N LEU A 11 9.03 -10.60 -26.28
CA LEU A 11 8.58 -11.05 -24.96
C LEU A 11 9.62 -10.71 -23.87
N ALA A 12 10.89 -10.98 -24.11
CA ALA A 12 11.96 -10.65 -23.18
C ALA A 12 12.07 -9.13 -22.96
N ALA A 13 11.96 -8.34 -24.04
CA ALA A 13 11.94 -6.89 -23.97
C ALA A 13 10.71 -6.37 -23.24
N LEU A 14 9.52 -6.96 -23.46
CA LEU A 14 8.31 -6.61 -22.75
C LEU A 14 8.45 -6.86 -21.24
N ILE A 15 8.90 -8.06 -20.87
CA ILE A 15 9.13 -8.46 -19.48
C ILE A 15 10.16 -7.52 -18.82
N GLY A 16 11.29 -7.28 -19.49
CA GLY A 16 12.36 -6.41 -18.99
C GLY A 16 11.90 -4.95 -18.86
N ALA A 17 11.19 -4.44 -19.86
CA ALA A 17 10.63 -3.09 -19.83
C ALA A 17 9.61 -2.96 -18.69
N ASN A 18 8.72 -3.94 -18.51
CA ASN A 18 7.75 -3.92 -17.43
C ASN A 18 8.44 -3.95 -16.06
N HIS A 19 9.44 -4.81 -15.88
CA HIS A 19 10.21 -4.89 -14.63
C HIS A 19 10.91 -3.58 -14.27
N VAL A 20 11.48 -2.89 -15.27
CA VAL A 20 12.11 -1.58 -15.08
C VAL A 20 11.06 -0.52 -14.80
N LEU A 21 10.01 -0.44 -15.64
CA LEU A 21 8.95 0.57 -15.56
C LEU A 21 8.24 0.56 -14.21
N VAL A 22 7.85 -0.61 -13.69
CA VAL A 22 7.14 -0.71 -12.40
C VAL A 22 8.00 -0.23 -11.23
N ARG A 23 9.33 -0.22 -11.37
CA ARG A 23 10.25 0.33 -10.36
C ARG A 23 10.44 1.85 -10.44
N LEU A 24 9.98 2.50 -11.51
CA LEU A 24 10.13 3.96 -11.62
C LEU A 24 9.16 4.70 -10.67
N PRO A 25 9.64 5.77 -10.00
CA PRO A 25 8.81 6.57 -9.09
C PRO A 25 7.57 7.19 -9.77
N TRP A 26 7.67 7.49 -11.07
CA TRP A 26 6.56 8.06 -11.85
C TRP A 26 5.37 7.11 -12.02
N VAL A 27 5.61 5.80 -12.01
CA VAL A 27 4.53 4.80 -12.10
C VAL A 27 3.75 4.73 -10.80
N ARG A 28 4.40 4.94 -9.65
CA ARG A 28 3.76 5.03 -8.33
C ARG A 28 2.74 6.17 -8.26
N SER A 29 2.92 7.23 -9.03
CA SER A 29 2.02 8.39 -9.09
C SER A 29 0.85 8.20 -10.08
N ASN A 30 0.97 7.27 -11.04
CA ASN A 30 0.01 7.08 -12.11
C ASN A 30 -0.59 5.67 -12.10
N ASP A 31 -1.65 5.50 -11.33
CA ASP A 31 -2.38 4.23 -11.19
C ASP A 31 -2.85 3.63 -12.52
N ALA A 32 -3.21 4.47 -13.48
CA ALA A 32 -3.63 4.04 -14.81
C ALA A 32 -2.50 3.34 -15.57
N LEU A 33 -1.27 3.88 -15.50
CA LEU A 33 -0.12 3.33 -16.19
C LEU A 33 0.29 1.97 -15.61
N PHE A 34 0.24 1.84 -14.28
CA PHE A 34 0.43 0.54 -13.62
C PHE A 34 -0.59 -0.50 -14.12
N TRP A 35 -1.88 -0.14 -14.15
CA TRP A 35 -2.92 -1.06 -14.59
C TRP A 35 -2.79 -1.42 -16.07
N LEU A 36 -2.43 -0.46 -16.92
CA LEU A 36 -2.18 -0.69 -18.33
C LEU A 36 -1.06 -1.73 -18.53
N LEU A 37 0.08 -1.53 -17.87
CA LEU A 37 1.21 -2.45 -17.95
C LEU A 37 0.86 -3.84 -17.41
N ASN A 38 0.14 -3.90 -16.30
CA ASN A 38 -0.24 -5.17 -15.68
C ASN A 38 -1.26 -5.95 -16.52
N LEU A 39 -2.23 -5.25 -17.15
CA LEU A 39 -3.18 -5.85 -18.07
C LEU A 39 -2.51 -6.29 -19.38
N LEU A 40 -1.51 -5.54 -19.85
CA LEU A 40 -0.73 -5.91 -21.02
C LEU A 40 0.03 -7.22 -20.77
N ASP A 41 0.75 -7.33 -19.66
CA ASP A 41 1.47 -8.56 -19.29
C ASP A 41 0.52 -9.74 -19.11
N LEU A 42 -0.62 -9.53 -18.43
CA LEU A 42 -1.62 -10.58 -18.25
C LEU A 42 -2.23 -11.00 -19.60
N GLY A 43 -2.55 -10.05 -20.47
CA GLY A 43 -3.12 -10.32 -21.79
C GLY A 43 -2.14 -11.08 -22.68
N VAL A 44 -0.87 -10.69 -22.68
CA VAL A 44 0.19 -11.40 -23.41
C VAL A 44 0.42 -12.80 -22.82
N GLY A 45 0.40 -12.95 -21.50
CA GLY A 45 0.53 -14.25 -20.83
C GLY A 45 -0.61 -15.20 -21.18
N ILE A 46 -1.85 -14.71 -21.17
CA ILE A 46 -3.03 -15.49 -21.59
C ILE A 46 -2.93 -15.86 -23.07
N ALA A 47 -2.55 -14.93 -23.93
CA ALA A 47 -2.38 -15.20 -25.36
C ALA A 47 -1.33 -16.28 -25.61
N VAL A 48 -0.18 -16.21 -24.93
CA VAL A 48 0.88 -17.22 -25.00
C VAL A 48 0.41 -18.59 -24.51
N LEU A 49 -0.37 -18.65 -23.42
CA LEU A 49 -0.88 -19.91 -22.88
C LEU A 49 -1.98 -20.52 -23.76
N ALA A 50 -2.87 -19.70 -24.33
CA ALA A 50 -4.01 -20.15 -25.12
C ALA A 50 -3.62 -20.52 -26.56
N LEU A 51 -2.76 -19.71 -27.19
CA LEU A 51 -2.39 -19.87 -28.61
C LEU A 51 -1.04 -20.60 -28.78
N GLY A 52 -0.28 -20.77 -27.69
CA GLY A 52 1.09 -21.25 -27.73
C GLY A 52 2.07 -20.19 -28.23
N LEU A 53 3.37 -20.51 -28.17
CA LEU A 53 4.40 -19.63 -28.72
C LEU A 53 4.59 -19.92 -30.22
N PRO A 54 4.36 -18.96 -31.12
CA PRO A 54 4.57 -19.17 -32.55
C PRO A 54 6.05 -19.50 -32.83
N GLY A 55 6.28 -20.56 -33.59
CA GLY A 55 7.61 -21.08 -33.88
C GLY A 55 8.18 -22.09 -32.87
N TYR A 56 7.45 -22.40 -31.78
CA TYR A 56 7.87 -23.40 -30.78
C TYR A 56 6.86 -24.53 -30.59
N ALA A 57 6.10 -24.88 -31.63
CA ALA A 57 5.11 -25.97 -31.58
C ALA A 57 5.72 -27.33 -31.18
N HIS A 58 7.00 -27.54 -31.47
CA HIS A 58 7.79 -28.73 -31.13
C HIS A 58 8.29 -28.75 -29.68
N ALA A 59 8.18 -27.63 -28.94
CA ALA A 59 8.62 -27.49 -27.56
C ALA A 59 7.54 -26.80 -26.70
N PRO A 60 6.40 -27.46 -26.44
CA PRO A 60 5.27 -26.87 -25.72
C PRO A 60 5.63 -26.42 -24.30
N ALA A 61 6.63 -27.03 -23.68
CA ALA A 61 7.16 -26.62 -22.38
C ALA A 61 7.63 -25.16 -22.35
N VAL A 62 8.17 -24.63 -23.46
CA VAL A 62 8.63 -23.23 -23.56
C VAL A 62 7.46 -22.26 -23.41
N GLY A 63 6.33 -22.54 -24.05
CA GLY A 63 5.10 -21.73 -23.92
C GLY A 63 4.58 -21.70 -22.48
N TRP A 64 4.60 -22.86 -21.80
CA TRP A 64 4.23 -22.95 -20.38
C TRP A 64 5.17 -22.15 -19.49
N VAL A 65 6.48 -22.28 -19.67
CA VAL A 65 7.47 -21.53 -18.88
C VAL A 65 7.31 -20.03 -19.05
N VAL A 66 7.15 -19.55 -20.30
CA VAL A 66 6.95 -18.13 -20.59
C VAL A 66 5.63 -17.63 -20.00
N GLY A 67 4.54 -18.39 -20.16
CA GLY A 67 3.24 -18.07 -19.58
C GLY A 67 3.29 -17.97 -18.05
N LEU A 68 3.91 -18.94 -17.38
CA LEU A 68 4.13 -18.93 -15.93
C LEU A 68 4.99 -17.75 -15.49
N LEU A 69 6.03 -17.40 -16.26
CA LEU A 69 6.87 -16.23 -15.97
C LEU A 69 6.06 -14.94 -15.98
N LEU A 70 5.16 -14.77 -16.96
CA LEU A 70 4.28 -13.60 -17.07
C LEU A 70 3.28 -13.54 -15.91
N VAL A 71 2.69 -14.67 -15.52
CA VAL A 71 1.82 -14.74 -14.34
C VAL A 71 2.58 -14.37 -13.06
N LEU A 72 3.81 -14.86 -12.92
CA LEU A 72 4.68 -14.50 -11.80
C LEU A 72 4.97 -13.00 -11.78
N HIS A 73 5.21 -12.38 -12.94
CA HIS A 73 5.42 -10.93 -13.05
C HIS A 73 4.18 -10.14 -12.60
N VAL A 74 2.99 -10.55 -13.04
CA VAL A 74 1.72 -9.94 -12.58
C VAL A 74 1.59 -10.03 -11.06
N ALA A 75 1.90 -11.19 -10.47
CA ALA A 75 1.85 -11.38 -9.02
C ALA A 75 2.87 -10.49 -8.28
N GLN A 76 4.10 -10.39 -8.79
CA GLN A 76 5.13 -9.52 -8.24
C GLN A 76 4.73 -8.03 -8.32
N ASN A 77 4.16 -7.60 -9.44
CA ASN A 77 3.66 -6.24 -9.62
C ASN A 77 2.53 -5.92 -8.64
N LEU A 78 1.58 -6.84 -8.44
CA LEU A 78 0.54 -6.70 -7.41
C LEU A 78 1.12 -6.61 -6.00
N HIS A 79 2.13 -7.42 -5.70
CA HIS A 79 2.79 -7.40 -4.40
C HIS A 79 3.45 -6.04 -4.12
N LEU A 80 4.19 -5.50 -5.10
CA LEU A 80 4.81 -4.16 -5.02
C LEU A 80 3.77 -3.07 -4.76
N ARG A 81 2.62 -3.11 -5.46
CA ARG A 81 1.54 -2.15 -5.23
C ARG A 81 0.95 -2.29 -3.83
N GLY A 82 0.82 -3.52 -3.32
CA GLY A 82 0.41 -3.79 -1.95
C GLY A 82 1.37 -3.18 -0.93
N GLN A 83 2.68 -3.24 -1.16
CA GLN A 83 3.69 -2.61 -0.33
C GLN A 83 3.55 -1.08 -0.33
N TRP A 84 3.40 -0.44 -1.50
CA TRP A 84 3.19 1.01 -1.59
C TRP A 84 1.93 1.48 -0.87
N ALA A 85 0.85 0.70 -0.94
CA ALA A 85 -0.38 1.00 -0.23
C ALA A 85 -0.20 0.92 1.30
N ARG A 86 0.58 -0.05 1.78
CA ARG A 86 0.94 -0.18 3.21
C ARG A 86 1.79 1.00 3.68
N GLU A 87 2.84 1.34 2.94
CA GLU A 87 3.71 2.49 3.25
C GLU A 87 2.92 3.79 3.34
N THR A 88 1.99 4.02 2.40
CA THR A 88 1.14 5.22 2.40
C THR A 88 0.23 5.27 3.64
N ARG A 89 -0.35 4.14 4.04
CA ARG A 89 -1.17 4.04 5.25
C ARG A 89 -0.37 4.27 6.51
N GLU A 90 0.84 3.70 6.60
CA GLU A 90 1.74 3.90 7.72
C GLU A 90 2.20 5.35 7.83
N ALA A 91 2.54 5.99 6.71
CA ALA A 91 2.91 7.41 6.69
C ALA A 91 1.75 8.29 7.21
N ALA A 92 0.53 8.02 6.75
CA ALA A 92 -0.67 8.73 7.22
C ALA A 92 -0.94 8.51 8.72
N GLN A 93 -0.72 7.29 9.23
CA GLN A 93 -0.85 7.00 10.67
C GLN A 93 0.21 7.74 11.49
N ARG A 94 1.48 7.71 11.08
CA ARG A 94 2.57 8.43 11.76
C ARG A 94 2.31 9.93 11.80
N GLN A 95 1.72 10.51 10.76
CA GLN A 95 1.36 11.92 10.74
C GLN A 95 0.25 12.24 11.75
N ARG A 96 -0.79 11.40 11.84
CA ARG A 96 -1.87 11.54 12.84
C ARG A 96 -1.35 11.39 14.27
N ASP A 97 -0.42 10.46 14.51
CA ASP A 97 0.16 10.25 15.84
C ASP A 97 1.02 11.44 16.28
N ARG A 98 1.80 12.02 15.37
CA ARG A 98 2.53 13.27 15.63
C ARG A 98 1.58 14.42 15.96
N GLU A 99 0.50 14.56 15.21
CA GLU A 99 -0.50 15.60 15.47
C GLU A 99 -1.21 15.39 16.82
N ARG A 100 -1.56 14.15 17.18
CA ARG A 100 -2.13 13.82 18.49
C ARG A 100 -1.19 14.15 19.64
N ARG A 101 0.11 13.83 19.50
CA ARG A 101 1.13 14.16 20.50
C ARG A 101 1.29 15.68 20.66
N ARG A 102 1.34 16.41 19.55
CA ARG A 102 1.39 17.87 19.56
C ARG A 102 0.20 18.49 20.29
N ARG A 103 -1.02 18.03 19.99
CA ARG A 103 -2.25 18.50 20.67
C ARG A 103 -2.28 18.17 22.16
N ARG A 104 -1.67 17.05 22.59
CA ARG A 104 -1.53 16.72 24.01
C ARG A 104 -0.56 17.67 24.71
N GLN A 105 0.61 17.89 24.11
CA GLN A 105 1.61 18.82 24.64
C GLN A 105 1.06 20.25 24.75
N GLU A 106 0.32 20.72 23.73
CA GLU A 106 -0.32 22.05 23.79
C GLU A 106 -1.37 22.16 24.90
N ARG A 107 -2.11 21.08 25.21
CA ARG A 107 -3.08 21.06 26.33
C ARG A 107 -2.38 21.04 27.68
N GLU A 108 -1.30 20.27 27.80
CA GLU A 108 -0.50 20.21 29.02
C GLU A 108 0.17 21.56 29.31
N ALA A 109 0.74 22.22 28.28
CA ALA A 109 1.29 23.56 28.40
C ALA A 109 0.25 24.60 28.86
N ARG A 110 -0.95 24.60 28.25
CA ARG A 110 -2.05 25.50 28.66
C ARG A 110 -2.62 25.17 30.04
N GLY A 111 -2.62 23.89 30.42
CA GLY A 111 -3.05 23.45 31.75
C GLY A 111 -2.07 23.85 32.86
N MET A 112 -0.78 23.94 32.55
CA MET A 112 0.24 24.45 33.47
C MET A 112 0.19 25.98 33.60
N GLU A 113 -0.04 26.73 32.52
CA GLU A 113 -0.22 28.20 32.59
C GLU A 113 -1.46 28.62 33.40
N GLY A 114 -2.53 27.81 33.40
CA GLY A 114 -3.72 28.08 34.22
C GLY A 114 -3.61 27.66 35.69
N SER A 115 -2.55 26.95 36.07
CA SER A 115 -2.34 26.38 37.41
C SER A 115 -1.54 27.28 38.34
N ASP A 116 -0.80 28.25 37.81
CA ASP A 116 0.10 29.16 38.55
C ASP A 116 -0.48 30.57 38.74
N GLY A 117 -1.78 30.75 38.53
CA GLY A 117 -2.48 31.98 38.94
C GLY A 117 -2.50 32.09 40.47
N PRO A 118 -1.95 33.15 41.09
CA PRO A 118 -1.80 33.24 42.55
C PRO A 118 -3.09 33.41 43.36
N ASP A 119 -4.29 33.34 42.76
CA ASP A 119 -5.55 33.52 43.47
C ASP A 119 -6.65 32.56 42.99
N GLY A 120 -7.09 31.67 43.89
CA GLY A 120 -8.30 30.87 43.73
C GLY A 120 -8.62 30.04 44.98
N PRO A 121 -9.65 30.38 45.78
CA PRO A 121 -9.66 30.19 47.22
C PRO A 121 -10.16 28.82 47.66
N GLY A 122 -9.72 28.44 48.87
CA GLY A 122 -10.37 27.40 49.65
C GLY A 122 -11.87 27.68 49.82
N ALA A 123 -12.69 26.76 49.31
CA ALA A 123 -14.07 26.57 49.74
C ALA A 123 -14.37 25.08 49.52
N GLY A 124 -14.10 24.23 50.52
CA GLY A 124 -15.06 24.11 51.60
C GLY A 124 -16.34 23.39 51.17
N ARG A 125 -16.27 22.36 50.32
CA ARG A 125 -17.39 21.40 50.19
C ARG A 125 -17.41 20.49 51.42
N ARG A 126 -18.01 21.02 52.50
CA ARG A 126 -18.57 20.20 53.57
C ARG A 126 -19.50 19.17 52.93
N ARG A 127 -19.14 17.90 53.01
CA ARG A 127 -20.11 16.81 52.89
C ARG A 127 -21.08 16.97 54.06
N PRO A 128 -22.40 17.11 53.84
CA PRO A 128 -23.33 16.85 54.91
C PRO A 128 -23.41 15.34 55.08
N ASP A 129 -22.80 14.86 56.16
CA ASP A 129 -23.24 13.64 56.83
C ASP A 129 -24.72 13.81 57.18
N GLY A 130 -25.56 12.86 56.77
CA GLY A 130 -26.94 12.81 57.26
C GLY A 130 -27.83 11.78 56.57
N PRO A 131 -28.79 11.17 57.30
CA PRO A 131 -29.01 9.72 57.27
C PRO A 131 -30.40 9.29 56.76
N GLY A 132 -30.58 7.99 56.52
CA GLY A 132 -31.90 7.36 56.34
C GLY A 132 -31.80 6.12 55.44
N ALA A 133 -31.71 4.88 55.92
CA ALA A 133 -32.68 4.15 56.76
C ALA A 133 -34.12 4.20 56.20
N GLY A 134 -34.57 3.05 55.68
CA GLY A 134 -35.95 2.78 55.24
C GLY A 134 -35.95 1.82 54.05
N ARG A 135 -35.80 0.50 54.23
CA ARG A 135 -36.91 -0.44 54.52
C ARG A 135 -38.21 -0.07 53.80
N ARG A 136 -38.48 -0.74 52.69
CA ARG A 136 -39.67 -1.57 52.45
C ARG A 136 -39.44 -2.47 51.25
#